data_AF-A0A2D6R736-F1
#
_entry.id   AF-A0A2D6R736-F1
#
_cell.length_a   1.000
_cell.length_b   1.000
_cell.length_c   1.000
_cell.angle_alpha   90.00
_cell.angle_beta   90.00
_cell.angle_gamma   90.00
#
_symmetry.space_group_name_H-M   'P 1'
#
loop_
_entity.id
_entity.type
_entity.pdbx_description
1 polymer ?
#
loop_
_entity_poly.entity_id
_entity_poly.type
_entity_poly.pdbx_seq_one_letter_code
_entity_poly.pdbx_strand_id
1 'polypeptide(L)'
;MNTEFRVGVVTPYLTGSVLEDYKDDENELRLQVGLFGAQDMRGDLKGFEEQEQGVYKRGRQTIDMRDWNDDERYAIFAAADLAVVGCTRDAEQDVYFAKSRESGFVIARCSTFYGRESGYTQISAADAGYAFDVPKAKDVVYKFLTNEEIAKGILARDLSKVVEETKALNSELAKAGRPTVLATEYLERALQIPHKRSREIVSRMVRDEEWQQNQWRSRWE
;
A
#
# COMPACT_ATOMS: atom_id res chain seq x y z
N MET A 1 10.57 -18.01 -17.92
CA MET A 1 11.13 -16.73 -17.42
C MET A 1 10.75 -16.64 -15.96
N ASN A 2 11.71 -16.45 -15.05
CA ASN A 2 11.40 -16.15 -13.66
C ASN A 2 10.88 -14.72 -13.61
N THR A 3 9.56 -14.54 -13.58
CA THR A 3 8.96 -13.23 -13.41
C THR A 3 9.12 -12.84 -11.93
N GLU A 4 10.04 -11.92 -11.68
CA GLU A 4 10.29 -11.35 -10.36
C GLU A 4 9.03 -10.60 -9.87
N PHE A 5 8.58 -10.86 -8.63
CA PHE A 5 7.43 -10.19 -8.03
C PHE A 5 7.88 -8.96 -7.26
N ARG A 6 7.37 -7.78 -7.60
CA ARG A 6 7.85 -6.51 -7.05
C ARG A 6 6.84 -5.95 -6.05
N VAL A 7 7.34 -5.58 -4.86
CA VAL A 7 6.50 -5.02 -3.78
C VAL A 7 6.93 -3.59 -3.50
N GLY A 8 6.02 -2.63 -3.69
CA GLY A 8 6.22 -1.23 -3.30
C GLY A 8 5.77 -1.00 -1.86
N VAL A 9 6.61 -0.37 -1.03
CA VAL A 9 6.24 0.00 0.35
C VAL A 9 6.22 1.51 0.44
N VAL A 10 5.01 2.06 0.54
CA VAL A 10 4.69 3.49 0.43
C VAL A 10 4.05 3.95 1.75
N THR A 11 4.74 3.64 2.85
CA THR A 11 4.31 4.10 4.18
C THR A 11 5.50 4.10 5.14
N PRO A 12 5.74 5.20 5.88
CA PRO A 12 6.85 5.26 6.82
C PRO A 12 6.69 4.23 7.94
N TYR A 13 5.44 3.82 8.25
CA TYR A 13 5.15 2.85 9.31
C TYR A 13 5.91 1.51 9.19
N LEU A 14 6.20 1.08 7.95
CA LEU A 14 6.81 -0.21 7.67
C LEU A 14 8.33 -0.11 7.43
N THR A 15 8.90 1.07 7.27
CA THR A 15 10.31 1.27 6.86
C THR A 15 11.25 1.61 8.02
N GLY A 16 10.80 1.53 9.28
CA GLY A 16 11.66 1.64 10.46
C GLY A 16 12.24 3.04 10.76
N SER A 17 12.35 3.94 9.77
CA SER A 17 12.94 5.30 9.92
C SER A 17 11.99 6.36 10.50
N VAL A 18 10.80 5.97 10.95
CA VAL A 18 9.77 6.87 11.50
C VAL A 18 10.31 7.74 12.65
N LEU A 19 11.37 7.32 13.33
CA LEU A 19 11.95 8.09 14.43
C LEU A 19 12.87 9.25 14.00
N GLU A 20 13.26 9.35 12.73
CA GLU A 20 14.10 10.46 12.27
C GLU A 20 13.28 11.61 11.67
N ASP A 21 12.19 11.34 10.94
CA ASP A 21 11.35 12.42 10.35
C ASP A 21 10.16 12.84 11.23
N TYR A 22 9.64 12.00 12.13
CA TYR A 22 8.62 12.45 13.09
C TYR A 22 9.18 13.27 14.25
N LYS A 23 10.50 13.50 14.30
CA LYS A 23 11.07 14.50 15.21
C LYS A 23 10.59 15.91 14.85
N ASP A 24 10.21 16.15 13.60
CA ASP A 24 9.87 17.49 13.11
C ASP A 24 8.36 17.71 12.89
N ASP A 25 7.51 16.69 12.98
CA ASP A 25 6.04 16.86 12.91
C ASP A 25 5.31 16.35 14.17
N GLU A 26 5.68 16.93 15.31
CA GLU A 26 5.02 16.74 16.60
C GLU A 26 3.52 17.10 16.53
N ASN A 27 3.13 17.97 15.58
CA ASN A 27 1.74 18.37 15.37
C ASN A 27 0.93 17.29 14.67
N GLU A 28 1.45 16.64 13.63
CA GLU A 28 0.75 15.55 12.95
C GLU A 28 0.60 14.33 13.88
N LEU A 29 1.64 13.99 14.64
CA LEU A 29 1.56 12.94 15.67
C LEU A 29 0.52 13.28 16.74
N ARG A 30 0.49 14.52 17.25
CA ARG A 30 -0.54 14.97 18.21
C ARG A 30 -1.94 14.97 17.62
N LEU A 31 -2.10 15.35 16.35
CA LEU A 31 -3.38 15.27 15.63
C LEU A 31 -3.83 13.81 15.47
N GLN A 32 -2.93 12.90 15.10
CA GLN A 32 -3.26 11.48 14.94
C GLN A 32 -3.61 10.78 16.27
N VAL A 33 -2.87 11.08 17.32
CA VAL A 33 -3.14 10.58 18.68
C VAL A 33 -4.42 11.21 19.24
N GLY A 34 -4.60 12.53 19.07
CA GLY A 34 -5.71 13.30 19.62
C GLY A 34 -7.05 13.09 18.91
N LEU A 35 -7.07 12.98 17.58
CA LEU A 35 -8.30 12.79 16.80
C LEU A 35 -8.68 11.32 16.62
N PHE A 36 -7.69 10.42 16.53
CA PHE A 36 -7.93 9.03 16.09
C PHE A 36 -7.45 7.97 17.09
N GLY A 37 -6.97 8.38 18.26
CA GLY A 37 -6.59 7.45 19.33
C GLY A 37 -5.42 6.53 18.98
N ALA A 38 -4.53 6.97 18.09
CA ALA A 38 -3.32 6.22 17.75
C ALA A 38 -2.48 5.96 19.03
N GLN A 39 -2.22 4.70 19.36
CA GLN A 39 -1.34 4.36 20.48
C GLN A 39 0.11 4.65 20.09
N ASP A 40 0.93 5.07 21.07
CA ASP A 40 2.36 5.30 20.92
C ASP A 40 3.05 4.09 20.26
N MET A 41 3.42 4.23 18.98
CA MET A 41 3.93 3.13 18.15
C MET A 41 5.45 2.95 18.23
N ARG A 42 6.09 3.40 19.32
CA ARG A 42 7.53 3.22 19.62
C ARG A 42 7.90 1.77 19.99
N GLY A 43 7.38 0.79 19.24
CA GLY A 43 7.72 -0.62 19.40
C GLY A 43 9.11 -0.95 18.86
N ASP A 44 9.86 -1.75 19.61
CA ASP A 44 11.26 -2.18 19.37
C ASP A 44 11.49 -2.65 17.92
N LEU A 45 12.36 -1.93 17.18
CA LEU A 45 12.52 -2.02 15.72
C LEU A 45 13.54 -3.06 15.26
N LYS A 46 14.30 -3.67 16.18
CA LYS A 46 15.37 -4.63 15.84
C LYS A 46 14.91 -5.83 15.00
N GLY A 47 13.65 -6.25 15.13
CA GLY A 47 13.13 -7.41 14.39
C GLY A 47 12.90 -7.16 12.89
N PHE A 48 12.72 -5.90 12.46
CA PHE A 48 12.41 -5.59 11.06
C PHE A 48 13.69 -5.43 10.22
N GLU A 49 14.75 -4.81 10.76
CA GLU A 49 16.05 -4.64 10.09
C GLU A 49 16.76 -5.98 9.81
N GLU A 50 16.62 -6.96 10.71
CA GLU A 50 17.18 -8.32 10.53
C GLU A 50 16.36 -9.15 9.52
N GLN A 51 15.05 -8.98 9.47
CA GLN A 51 14.17 -9.66 8.50
C GLN A 51 14.20 -9.04 7.10
N GLU A 52 14.46 -7.73 7.04
CA GLU A 52 14.75 -6.96 5.85
C GLU A 52 15.84 -7.65 5.01
N GLN A 53 17.01 -7.94 5.60
CA GLN A 53 18.14 -8.60 4.92
C GLN A 53 17.80 -9.98 4.31
N GLY A 54 16.78 -10.68 4.84
CA GLY A 54 16.32 -11.98 4.33
C GLY A 54 15.39 -11.89 3.11
N VAL A 55 14.53 -10.86 3.06
CA VAL A 55 13.62 -10.62 1.92
C VAL A 55 14.37 -10.01 0.74
N TYR A 56 15.40 -9.19 1.02
CA TYR A 56 16.24 -8.50 0.03
C TYR A 56 17.02 -9.42 -0.93
N LYS A 57 17.09 -10.73 -0.67
CA LYS A 57 17.83 -11.70 -1.51
C LYS A 57 16.98 -12.56 -2.47
N ARG A 58 15.64 -12.56 -2.37
CA ARG A 58 14.76 -13.41 -3.21
C ARG A 58 14.00 -12.64 -4.29
N GLY A 59 14.67 -11.75 -5.01
CA GLY A 59 14.06 -11.05 -6.15
C GLY A 59 12.84 -10.21 -5.76
N ARG A 60 12.97 -9.39 -4.71
CA ARG A 60 11.98 -8.39 -4.32
C ARG A 60 12.73 -7.09 -4.12
N GLN A 61 12.50 -6.12 -4.99
CA GLN A 61 12.99 -4.74 -4.80
C GLN A 61 11.98 -3.97 -3.96
N THR A 62 12.44 -3.41 -2.84
CA THR A 62 11.70 -2.44 -2.03
C THR A 62 12.14 -1.05 -2.47
N ILE A 63 11.19 -0.15 -2.75
CA ILE A 63 11.47 1.23 -3.13
C ILE A 63 11.24 2.10 -1.89
N ASP A 64 12.32 2.62 -1.30
CA ASP A 64 12.29 3.56 -0.17
C ASP A 64 12.01 4.99 -0.67
N MET A 65 11.20 5.74 0.07
CA MET A 65 10.36 6.84 -0.41
C MET A 65 10.50 8.13 0.40
N ARG A 66 11.54 8.24 1.23
CA ARG A 66 11.75 9.36 2.15
C ARG A 66 11.84 10.73 1.47
N ASP A 67 12.26 10.79 0.20
CA ASP A 67 12.59 12.06 -0.48
C ASP A 67 11.75 12.31 -1.76
N TRP A 68 10.69 11.54 -1.99
CA TRP A 68 10.07 11.48 -3.32
C TRP A 68 8.93 12.49 -3.52
N ASN A 69 8.99 13.21 -4.65
CA ASN A 69 7.92 14.11 -5.10
C ASN A 69 6.72 13.32 -5.66
N ASP A 70 5.59 13.99 -5.90
CA ASP A 70 4.34 13.30 -6.29
C ASP A 70 4.49 12.47 -7.58
N ASP A 71 5.33 12.91 -8.54
CA ASP A 71 5.60 12.19 -9.80
C ASP A 71 6.24 10.82 -9.56
N GLU A 72 7.06 10.73 -8.51
CA GLU A 72 7.80 9.52 -8.15
C GLU A 72 6.91 8.50 -7.43
N ARG A 73 5.82 8.92 -6.75
CA ARG A 73 4.84 8.01 -6.13
C ARG A 73 4.10 7.16 -7.15
N TYR A 74 3.70 7.74 -8.28
CA TYR A 74 3.02 7.00 -9.35
C TYR A 74 3.96 6.05 -10.10
N ALA A 75 5.25 6.39 -10.18
CA ALA A 75 6.27 5.49 -10.69
C ALA A 75 6.33 4.19 -9.88
N ILE A 76 6.10 4.23 -8.57
CA ILE A 76 6.04 3.03 -7.71
C ILE A 76 4.85 2.17 -8.04
N PHE A 77 3.66 2.75 -8.20
CA PHE A 77 2.49 1.96 -8.57
C PHE A 77 2.67 1.25 -9.92
N ALA A 78 3.42 1.85 -10.86
CA ALA A 78 3.84 1.19 -12.11
C ALA A 78 4.87 0.09 -11.92
N ALA A 79 5.84 0.34 -11.04
CA ALA A 79 7.00 -0.52 -10.83
C ALA A 79 6.69 -1.70 -9.92
N ALA A 80 5.67 -1.60 -9.07
CA ALA A 80 5.23 -2.67 -8.20
C ALA A 80 4.16 -3.54 -8.86
N ASP A 81 4.14 -4.82 -8.50
CA ASP A 81 3.03 -5.74 -8.79
C ASP A 81 2.01 -5.73 -7.65
N LEU A 82 2.46 -5.40 -6.42
CA LEU A 82 1.66 -5.08 -5.25
C LEU A 82 2.29 -3.90 -4.50
N ALA A 83 1.52 -2.86 -4.20
CA ALA A 83 1.97 -1.76 -3.34
C ALA A 83 1.24 -1.79 -1.99
N VAL A 84 1.91 -1.46 -0.90
CA VAL A 84 1.28 -1.17 0.40
C VAL A 84 1.43 0.30 0.70
N VAL A 85 0.32 0.98 0.99
CA VAL A 85 0.26 2.44 1.16
C VAL A 85 -0.38 2.76 2.50
N GLY A 86 -0.04 3.91 3.08
CA GLY A 86 -0.76 4.46 4.23
C GLY A 86 -2.21 4.86 3.90
N CYS A 87 -2.82 5.63 4.80
CA CYS A 87 -4.20 6.12 4.64
C CYS A 87 -4.31 7.63 4.92
N THR A 88 -3.24 8.40 4.69
CA THR A 88 -3.34 9.87 4.76
C THR A 88 -4.25 10.37 3.64
N ARG A 89 -4.81 11.58 3.79
CA ARG A 89 -5.70 12.19 2.79
C ARG A 89 -5.08 12.16 1.39
N ASP A 90 -3.83 12.62 1.26
CA ASP A 90 -3.09 12.66 0.00
C ASP A 90 -2.93 11.26 -0.59
N ALA A 91 -2.52 10.28 0.23
CA ALA A 91 -2.35 8.91 -0.23
C ALA A 91 -3.66 8.29 -0.73
N GLU A 92 -4.79 8.58 -0.08
CA GLU A 92 -6.10 8.09 -0.52
C GLU A 92 -6.57 8.79 -1.80
N GLN A 93 -6.28 10.07 -1.97
CA GLN A 93 -6.54 10.80 -3.21
C GLN A 93 -5.70 10.26 -4.37
N ASP A 94 -4.43 9.94 -4.14
CA ASP A 94 -3.55 9.34 -5.16
C ASP A 94 -4.09 7.99 -5.64
N VAL A 95 -4.52 7.13 -4.70
CA VAL A 95 -5.09 5.81 -5.01
C VAL A 95 -6.42 5.96 -5.74
N TYR A 96 -7.27 6.90 -5.30
CA TYR A 96 -8.54 7.21 -5.99
C TYR A 96 -8.31 7.67 -7.43
N PHE A 97 -7.33 8.55 -7.63
CA PHE A 97 -6.97 9.02 -8.95
C PHE A 97 -6.46 7.87 -9.83
N ALA A 98 -5.55 7.05 -9.31
CA ALA A 98 -5.07 5.85 -10.02
C ALA A 98 -6.22 4.89 -10.37
N LYS A 99 -7.21 4.71 -9.50
CA LYS A 99 -8.43 3.94 -9.77
C LYS A 99 -9.25 4.56 -10.91
N SER A 100 -9.49 5.87 -10.88
CA SER A 100 -10.32 6.56 -11.89
C SER A 100 -9.76 6.45 -13.32
N ARG A 101 -8.44 6.29 -13.45
CA ARG A 101 -7.73 6.09 -14.72
C ARG A 101 -7.74 4.64 -15.20
N GLU A 102 -8.39 3.72 -14.46
CA GLU A 102 -8.38 2.27 -14.70
C GLU A 102 -6.95 1.70 -14.75
N SER A 103 -6.11 2.13 -13.80
CA SER A 103 -4.71 1.69 -13.73
C SER A 103 -4.54 0.20 -13.53
N GLY A 104 -5.45 -0.48 -12.81
CA GLY A 104 -5.28 -1.90 -12.50
C GLY A 104 -4.15 -2.19 -11.51
N PHE A 105 -3.70 -1.19 -10.76
CA PHE A 105 -2.73 -1.41 -9.68
C PHE A 105 -3.38 -2.19 -8.55
N VAL A 106 -2.63 -3.14 -8.01
CA VAL A 106 -3.02 -3.85 -6.80
C VAL A 106 -2.38 -3.12 -5.62
N ILE A 107 -3.19 -2.35 -4.90
CA ILE A 107 -2.73 -1.51 -3.80
C ILE A 107 -3.42 -1.97 -2.51
N ALA A 108 -2.65 -2.22 -1.47
CA ALA A 108 -3.10 -2.55 -0.13
C ALA A 108 -3.05 -1.30 0.76
N ARG A 109 -4.15 -1.00 1.46
CA ARG A 109 -4.18 0.04 2.50
C ARG A 109 -3.64 -0.55 3.79
N CYS A 110 -2.68 0.11 4.42
CA CYS A 110 -2.20 -0.20 5.77
C CYS A 110 -2.66 0.92 6.71
N SER A 111 -3.66 0.65 7.55
CA SER A 111 -4.37 1.71 8.26
C SER A 111 -4.81 1.32 9.67
N THR A 112 -4.94 2.32 10.54
CA THR A 112 -5.68 2.25 11.80
C THR A 112 -7.19 2.16 11.59
N PHE A 113 -7.69 2.63 10.44
CA PHE A 113 -9.10 2.54 10.02
C PHE A 113 -9.43 1.23 9.29
N TYR A 114 -8.62 0.19 9.49
CA TYR A 114 -8.84 -1.12 8.91
C TYR A 114 -10.30 -1.61 9.06
N GLY A 115 -10.90 -2.02 7.94
CA GLY A 115 -12.28 -2.48 7.85
C GLY A 115 -13.33 -1.35 7.94
N ARG A 116 -12.91 -0.09 7.93
CA ARG A 116 -13.77 1.10 8.06
C ARG A 116 -13.40 2.19 7.06
N GLU A 117 -14.24 3.19 6.96
CA GLU A 117 -13.92 4.42 6.26
C GLU A 117 -12.77 5.16 6.94
N SER A 118 -11.97 5.85 6.15
CA SER A 118 -10.88 6.68 6.65
C SER A 118 -11.41 7.85 7.46
N GLY A 119 -10.80 8.12 8.62
CA GLY A 119 -11.09 9.33 9.37
C GLY A 119 -10.75 10.62 8.62
N TYR A 120 -9.87 10.56 7.60
CA TYR A 120 -9.42 11.73 6.85
C TYR A 120 -10.35 12.10 5.70
N THR A 121 -10.83 11.10 4.95
CA THR A 121 -11.60 11.31 3.72
C THR A 121 -13.05 10.82 3.82
N GLN A 122 -13.38 10.02 4.84
CA GLN A 122 -14.65 9.30 4.97
C GLN A 122 -14.93 8.37 3.77
N ILE A 123 -13.87 7.93 3.07
CA ILE A 123 -13.97 7.00 1.95
C ILE A 123 -13.57 5.61 2.41
N SER A 124 -14.30 4.59 1.95
CA SER A 124 -13.98 3.18 2.20
C SER A 124 -12.74 2.75 1.41
N ALA A 125 -12.06 1.67 1.85
CA ALA A 125 -10.90 1.16 1.12
C ALA A 125 -11.24 0.79 -0.35
N ALA A 126 -12.41 0.17 -0.57
CA ALA A 126 -12.87 -0.22 -1.90
C ALA A 126 -13.17 1.02 -2.78
N ASP A 127 -13.80 2.04 -2.19
CA ASP A 127 -14.18 3.27 -2.91
C ASP A 127 -12.96 4.12 -3.28
N ALA A 128 -11.96 4.18 -2.41
CA ALA A 128 -10.67 4.81 -2.71
C ALA A 128 -9.90 4.02 -3.77
N GLY A 129 -10.09 2.70 -3.90
CA GLY A 129 -9.42 1.88 -4.91
C GLY A 129 -8.25 1.06 -4.38
N TYR A 130 -8.26 0.77 -3.09
CA TYR A 130 -7.42 -0.25 -2.51
C TYR A 130 -8.02 -1.62 -2.83
N ALA A 131 -7.20 -2.54 -3.34
CA ALA A 131 -7.56 -3.93 -3.58
C ALA A 131 -7.55 -4.77 -2.29
N PHE A 132 -6.75 -4.35 -1.31
CA PHE A 132 -6.71 -4.95 0.02
C PHE A 132 -6.76 -3.88 1.11
N ASP A 133 -7.36 -4.21 2.25
CA ASP A 133 -7.26 -3.44 3.48
C ASP A 133 -6.59 -4.31 4.54
N VAL A 134 -5.49 -3.81 5.09
CA VAL A 134 -4.58 -4.55 5.97
C VAL A 134 -4.48 -3.79 7.30
N PRO A 135 -4.60 -4.46 8.44
CA PRO A 135 -4.44 -3.81 9.74
C PRO A 135 -3.03 -3.25 9.86
N LYS A 136 -2.89 -2.12 10.57
CA LYS A 136 -1.59 -1.53 10.93
C LYS A 136 -0.87 -2.41 11.99
N ALA A 137 -0.49 -3.61 11.58
CA ALA A 137 0.18 -4.65 12.36
C ALA A 137 1.30 -5.29 11.52
N LYS A 138 2.56 -5.00 11.88
CA LYS A 138 3.74 -5.32 11.06
C LYS A 138 3.87 -6.80 10.69
N ASP A 139 3.62 -7.70 11.63
CA ASP A 139 3.72 -9.14 11.41
C ASP A 139 2.66 -9.65 10.41
N VAL A 140 1.43 -9.10 10.48
CA VAL A 140 0.35 -9.38 9.53
C VAL A 140 0.70 -8.88 8.14
N VAL A 141 1.14 -7.61 8.04
CA VAL A 141 1.56 -7.00 6.77
C VAL A 141 2.71 -7.80 6.16
N TYR A 142 3.71 -8.18 6.95
CA TYR A 142 4.84 -8.96 6.49
C TYR A 142 4.40 -10.32 5.94
N LYS A 143 3.59 -11.09 6.69
CA LYS A 143 3.06 -12.38 6.22
C LYS A 143 2.26 -12.25 4.93
N PHE A 144 1.48 -11.18 4.79
CA PHE A 144 0.72 -10.90 3.58
C PHE A 144 1.62 -10.61 2.38
N LEU A 145 2.53 -9.65 2.50
CA LEU A 145 3.43 -9.24 1.42
C LEU A 145 4.41 -10.35 1.02
N THR A 146 4.69 -11.27 1.94
CA THR A 146 5.63 -12.38 1.68
C THR A 146 4.99 -13.65 1.17
N ASN A 147 3.66 -13.77 1.18
CA ASN A 147 2.94 -14.96 0.72
C ASN A 147 3.16 -15.22 -0.79
N GLU A 148 3.85 -16.31 -1.12
CA GLU A 148 4.23 -16.64 -2.50
C GLU A 148 3.03 -17.01 -3.39
N GLU A 149 1.98 -17.62 -2.83
CA GLU A 149 0.83 -18.05 -3.61
C GLU A 149 -0.10 -16.89 -3.97
N ILE A 150 -0.29 -15.93 -3.05
CA ILE A 150 -0.96 -14.65 -3.34
C ILE A 150 -0.18 -13.90 -4.44
N ALA A 151 1.15 -13.81 -4.33
CA ALA A 151 2.00 -13.16 -5.32
C ALA A 151 1.86 -13.80 -6.71
N LYS A 152 1.86 -15.15 -6.79
CA LYS A 152 1.61 -15.88 -8.04
C LYS A 152 0.22 -15.56 -8.62
N GLY A 153 -0.81 -15.49 -7.78
CA GLY A 153 -2.16 -15.11 -8.21
C GLY A 153 -2.21 -13.69 -8.78
N ILE A 154 -1.57 -12.73 -8.11
CA ILE A 154 -1.50 -11.33 -8.57
C ILE A 154 -0.79 -11.23 -9.93
N LEU A 155 0.38 -11.87 -10.09
CA LEU A 155 1.14 -11.89 -11.35
C LEU A 155 0.35 -12.52 -12.49
N ALA A 156 -0.38 -13.60 -12.19
CA ALA A 156 -1.24 -14.29 -13.16
C ALA A 156 -2.56 -13.55 -13.42
N ARG A 157 -2.88 -12.50 -12.65
CA ARG A 157 -4.18 -11.83 -12.64
C ARG A 157 -5.35 -12.79 -12.39
N ASP A 158 -5.13 -13.79 -11.55
CA ASP A 158 -6.11 -14.83 -11.20
C ASP A 158 -6.83 -14.47 -9.89
N LEU A 159 -8.05 -13.95 -10.01
CA LEU A 159 -8.87 -13.56 -8.87
C LEU A 159 -9.17 -14.74 -7.94
N SER A 160 -9.52 -15.91 -8.50
CA SER A 160 -9.89 -17.09 -7.72
C SER A 160 -8.71 -17.52 -6.85
N LYS A 161 -7.52 -17.61 -7.44
CA LYS A 161 -6.29 -17.93 -6.70
C LYS A 161 -5.99 -16.89 -5.62
N VAL A 162 -6.04 -15.59 -5.95
CA VAL A 162 -5.77 -14.54 -4.96
C VAL A 162 -6.74 -14.63 -3.76
N VAL A 163 -8.04 -14.84 -4.02
CA VAL A 163 -9.06 -14.95 -2.97
C VAL A 163 -8.88 -16.20 -2.12
N GLU A 164 -8.62 -17.36 -2.74
CA GLU A 164 -8.40 -18.63 -2.02
C GLU A 164 -7.17 -18.54 -1.12
N GLU A 165 -6.06 -18.03 -1.63
CA GLU A 165 -4.82 -17.91 -0.87
C GLU A 165 -4.92 -16.84 0.23
N THR A 166 -5.69 -15.76 0.00
CA THR A 166 -6.01 -14.79 1.06
C THR A 166 -6.84 -15.44 2.18
N LYS A 167 -7.79 -16.33 1.86
CA LYS A 167 -8.55 -17.09 2.87
C LYS A 167 -7.67 -18.06 3.64
N ALA A 168 -6.73 -18.74 2.97
CA ALA A 168 -5.77 -19.63 3.62
C ALA A 168 -4.89 -18.85 4.62
N LEU A 169 -4.31 -17.73 4.18
CA LEU A 169 -3.55 -16.83 5.04
C LEU A 169 -4.37 -16.36 6.24
N ASN A 170 -5.61 -15.90 6.01
CA ASN A 170 -6.48 -15.43 7.08
C ASN A 170 -6.84 -16.52 8.10
N SER A 171 -6.95 -17.77 7.67
CA SER A 171 -7.17 -18.91 8.56
C SER A 171 -5.97 -19.14 9.47
N GLU A 172 -4.74 -18.96 8.97
CA GLU A 172 -3.52 -19.03 9.77
C GLU A 172 -3.42 -17.86 10.76
N LEU A 173 -3.72 -16.64 10.31
CA LEU A 173 -3.73 -15.44 11.16
C LEU A 173 -4.75 -15.57 12.29
N ALA A 174 -5.96 -16.03 11.98
CA ALA A 174 -7.02 -16.23 12.96
C ALA A 174 -6.63 -17.27 14.03
N LYS A 175 -6.02 -18.40 13.63
CA LYS A 175 -5.49 -19.40 14.57
C LYS A 175 -4.43 -18.82 15.51
N ALA A 176 -3.67 -17.83 15.05
CA ALA A 176 -2.67 -17.12 15.85
C ALA A 176 -3.23 -15.92 16.64
N GLY A 177 -4.56 -15.70 16.64
CA GLY A 177 -5.18 -14.56 17.32
C GLY A 177 -4.83 -13.20 16.71
N ARG A 178 -4.46 -13.17 15.42
CA ARG A 178 -4.09 -11.95 14.69
C ARG A 178 -5.25 -11.43 13.84
N PRO A 179 -5.33 -10.11 13.59
CA PRO A 179 -6.29 -9.57 12.64
C PRO A 179 -5.98 -10.06 11.21
N THR A 180 -7.02 -10.17 10.39
CA THR A 180 -6.95 -10.71 9.02
C THR A 180 -6.64 -9.63 7.99
N VAL A 181 -6.40 -10.04 6.74
CA VAL A 181 -6.33 -9.16 5.56
C VAL A 181 -7.69 -9.18 4.85
N LEU A 182 -8.24 -8.02 4.51
CA LEU A 182 -9.49 -7.94 3.75
C LEU A 182 -9.17 -7.75 2.27
N ALA A 183 -9.66 -8.65 1.42
CA ALA A 183 -9.82 -8.34 0.00
C ALA A 183 -11.02 -7.41 -0.16
N THR A 184 -10.87 -6.33 -0.91
CA THR A 184 -11.97 -5.39 -1.16
C THR A 184 -12.68 -5.74 -2.46
N GLU A 185 -13.85 -5.14 -2.69
CA GLU A 185 -14.59 -5.27 -3.96
C GLU A 185 -13.80 -4.71 -5.16
N TYR A 186 -12.83 -3.82 -4.94
CA TYR A 186 -12.00 -3.27 -6.01
C TYR A 186 -10.96 -4.28 -6.53
N LEU A 187 -10.61 -5.32 -5.77
CA LEU A 187 -9.63 -6.33 -6.18
C LEU A 187 -9.97 -6.96 -7.54
N GLU A 188 -11.23 -7.33 -7.75
CA GLU A 188 -11.70 -7.91 -9.01
C GLU A 188 -11.42 -6.98 -10.18
N ARG A 189 -11.81 -5.71 -10.04
CA ARG A 189 -11.59 -4.70 -11.08
C ARG A 189 -10.09 -4.48 -11.33
N ALA A 190 -9.28 -4.45 -10.28
CA ALA A 190 -7.83 -4.29 -10.41
C ALA A 190 -7.21 -5.45 -11.20
N LEU A 191 -7.63 -6.70 -10.95
CA LEU A 191 -7.09 -7.88 -11.62
C LEU A 191 -7.57 -8.06 -13.06
N GLN A 192 -8.75 -7.53 -13.43
CA GLN A 192 -9.25 -7.56 -14.81
C GLN A 192 -8.43 -6.70 -15.78
N ILE A 193 -7.62 -5.77 -15.28
CA ILE A 193 -6.80 -4.86 -16.09
C ILE A 193 -5.41 -5.49 -16.34
N PRO A 194 -5.00 -5.71 -17.59
CA PRO A 194 -3.69 -6.30 -17.90
C PRO A 194 -2.53 -5.41 -17.45
N HIS A 195 -1.44 -6.00 -16.93
CA HIS A 195 -0.23 -5.28 -16.50
C HIS A 195 0.33 -4.30 -17.55
N LYS A 196 0.23 -4.65 -18.84
CA LYS A 196 0.70 -3.77 -19.93
C LYS A 196 -0.04 -2.43 -19.92
N ARG A 197 -1.37 -2.46 -19.74
CA ARG A 197 -2.22 -1.26 -19.68
C ARG A 197 -1.89 -0.42 -18.44
N SER A 198 -1.65 -1.07 -17.30
CA SER A 198 -1.21 -0.39 -16.06
C SER A 198 0.06 0.43 -16.27
N ARG A 199 1.05 -0.14 -16.96
CA ARG A 199 2.33 0.54 -17.24
C ARG A 199 2.19 1.67 -18.26
N GLU A 200 1.33 1.50 -19.26
CA GLU A 200 1.00 2.57 -20.23
C GLU A 200 0.33 3.77 -19.55
N ILE A 201 -0.56 3.52 -18.57
CA ILE A 201 -1.23 4.58 -17.81
C ILE A 201 -0.21 5.39 -17.01
N VAL A 202 0.74 4.78 -16.31
CA VAL A 202 1.80 5.55 -15.63
C VAL A 202 2.67 6.32 -16.60
N SER A 203 3.07 5.70 -17.71
CA SER A 203 3.83 6.39 -18.74
C SER A 203 3.12 7.65 -19.25
N ARG A 204 1.78 7.69 -19.23
CA ARG A 204 1.01 8.88 -19.58
C ARG A 204 0.93 9.86 -18.41
N MET A 205 0.67 9.38 -17.20
CA MET A 205 0.58 10.22 -16.00
C MET A 205 1.88 11.00 -15.75
N VAL A 206 3.04 10.35 -15.88
CA VAL A 206 4.37 10.98 -15.71
C VAL A 206 4.68 12.01 -16.81
N ARG A 207 4.00 11.93 -17.97
CA ARG A 207 4.22 12.84 -19.12
C ARG A 207 3.19 13.96 -19.21
N ASP A 208 2.17 13.95 -18.36
CA ASP A 208 1.05 14.88 -18.43
C ASP A 208 1.40 16.14 -17.61
N GLU A 209 1.96 17.16 -18.27
CA GLU A 209 2.36 18.44 -17.62
C GLU A 209 1.17 19.16 -16.94
N GLU A 210 -0.06 18.91 -17.41
CA GLU A 210 -1.29 19.44 -16.82
C GLU A 210 -1.62 18.76 -15.47
N TRP A 211 -1.21 17.50 -15.30
CA TRP A 211 -1.29 16.77 -14.04
C TRP A 211 -0.26 17.32 -13.03
N GLN A 212 0.98 17.56 -13.45
CA GLN A 212 1.98 18.23 -12.62
C GLN A 212 1.46 19.61 -12.15
N GLN A 213 0.88 20.42 -13.04
CA GLN A 213 0.41 21.76 -12.66
C GLN A 213 -0.83 21.77 -11.75
N ASN A 214 -1.73 20.78 -11.87
CA ASN A 214 -2.95 20.72 -11.05
C ASN A 214 -2.72 20.20 -9.62
N GLN A 215 -1.76 19.28 -9.40
CA GLN A 215 -1.36 18.84 -8.06
C GLN A 215 -0.82 20.00 -7.20
N TRP A 216 -0.08 20.91 -7.83
CA TRP A 216 0.42 22.11 -7.15
C TRP A 216 -0.67 23.11 -6.77
N ARG A 217 -1.76 23.21 -7.55
CA ARG A 217 -2.85 24.15 -7.25
C ARG A 217 -3.77 23.66 -6.13
N SER A 218 -4.09 22.37 -6.09
CA SER A 218 -4.98 21.80 -5.06
C SER A 218 -4.33 21.67 -3.68
N ARG A 219 -3.01 21.81 -3.56
CA ARG A 219 -2.29 21.77 -2.27
C ARG A 219 -2.39 23.09 -1.46
N TRP A 220 -2.83 24.18 -2.09
CA TRP A 220 -2.86 25.52 -1.49
C TRP A 220 -4.25 26.18 -1.49
N GLU A 221 -5.30 25.41 -1.81
CA GLU A 221 -6.72 25.81 -1.70
C GLU A 221 -7.44 24.97 -0.63
#